data_AF-A0A7J9Q499-F1
#
_entry.id   AF-A0A7J9Q499-F1
#
_cell.length_a   1.000
_cell.length_b   1.000
_cell.length_c   1.000
_cell.angle_alpha   90.00
_cell.angle_beta   90.00
_cell.angle_gamma   90.00
#
_symmetry.space_group_name_H-M   'P 1'
#
loop_
_entity.id
_entity.type
_entity.pdbx_description
1 polymer ?
#
loop_
_entity_poly.entity_id
_entity_poly.type
_entity_poly.pdbx_seq_one_letter_code
_entity_poly.pdbx_strand_id
1 'polypeptide(L)'
;MRKYTFELKVIPQPSGDYKLELWEPPATDTRPAKGRKSKPISSVQGWYLGLATMNLRRALESNGYKYSDLKRTRKVPFHLSEEDGIKLDLAFRSVSGLRQRSRLEDILFGIMEMSREEALYWHAKVSRNNGTQANNALIALRVLLGGENR
;
A
#
# COMPACT_ATOMS: atom_id res chain seq x y z
N MET A 1 -1.19 -13.61 20.20
CA MET A 1 -0.33 -12.49 19.74
C MET A 1 -1.21 -11.47 19.05
N ARG A 2 -1.16 -10.18 19.43
CA ARG A 2 -1.83 -9.12 18.66
C ARG A 2 -1.06 -8.97 17.34
N LYS A 3 -1.68 -9.42 16.25
CA LYS A 3 -1.16 -9.33 14.88
C LYS A 3 -0.94 -7.84 14.57
N TYR A 4 0.27 -7.44 14.20
CA TYR A 4 0.48 -6.14 13.54
C TYR A 4 -0.42 -6.11 12.32
N THR A 5 -1.35 -5.17 12.33
CA THR A 5 -2.42 -5.18 11.34
C THR A 5 -2.50 -3.81 10.72
N PHE A 6 -2.15 -3.73 9.44
CA PHE A 6 -2.39 -2.52 8.66
C PHE A 6 -3.90 -2.34 8.51
N GLU A 7 -4.36 -1.09 8.48
CA GLU A 7 -5.75 -0.75 8.23
C GLU A 7 -5.89 -0.16 6.84
N LEU A 8 -6.63 -0.81 5.95
CA LEU A 8 -7.04 -0.23 4.66
C LEU A 8 -8.43 0.38 4.82
N LYS A 9 -8.53 1.69 4.61
CA LYS A 9 -9.76 2.48 4.81
C LYS A 9 -10.30 2.98 3.49
N VAL A 10 -11.62 2.86 3.32
CA VAL A 10 -12.34 3.49 2.23
C VAL A 10 -12.69 4.92 2.63
N ILE A 11 -12.20 5.91 1.88
CA ILE A 11 -12.44 7.32 2.15
C ILE A 11 -13.27 7.91 1.00
N PRO A 12 -14.58 8.13 1.19
CA PRO A 12 -15.44 8.77 0.19
C PRO A 12 -14.88 10.11 -0.26
N GLN A 13 -14.97 10.40 -1.55
CA GLN A 13 -14.61 11.70 -2.12
C GLN A 13 -15.87 12.51 -2.46
N PRO A 14 -15.80 13.86 -2.45
CA PRO A 14 -16.89 14.74 -2.90
C PRO A 14 -17.31 14.49 -4.35
N SER A 15 -16.40 14.00 -5.21
CA SER A 15 -16.66 13.68 -6.61
C SER A 15 -17.64 12.52 -6.84
N GLY A 16 -18.05 11.82 -5.78
CA GLY A 16 -18.87 10.60 -5.87
C GLY A 16 -18.05 9.31 -5.82
N ASP A 17 -16.74 9.38 -6.05
CA ASP A 17 -15.83 8.23 -5.93
C ASP A 17 -15.36 8.01 -4.48
N TYR A 18 -14.35 7.15 -4.30
CA TYR A 18 -13.60 6.97 -3.07
C TYR A 18 -12.11 6.79 -3.36
N LYS A 19 -11.28 7.09 -2.36
CA LYS A 19 -9.88 6.67 -2.32
C LYS A 19 -9.71 5.57 -1.28
N LEU A 20 -8.64 4.81 -1.42
CA LEU A 20 -8.17 3.92 -0.38
C LEU A 20 -7.00 4.56 0.32
N GLU A 21 -7.04 4.60 1.65
CA GLU A 21 -5.90 5.00 2.47
C GLU A 21 -5.41 3.79 3.27
N LEU A 22 -4.10 3.57 3.22
CA LEU A 22 -3.45 2.57 4.05
C LEU A 22 -2.88 3.26 5.30
N TRP A 23 -3.13 2.64 6.44
CA TRP A 23 -2.75 3.14 7.75
C TRP A 23 -1.89 2.11 8.46
N GLU A 24 -0.77 2.58 9.02
CA GLU A 24 0.14 1.75 9.81
C GLU A 24 -0.28 1.79 11.29
N PRO A 25 -0.32 0.65 11.99
CA PRO A 25 -0.52 0.62 13.42
C PRO A 25 0.71 1.19 14.15
N PRO A 26 0.55 1.75 15.36
CA PRO A 26 1.70 2.24 16.12
C PRO A 26 2.68 1.12 16.46
N ALA A 27 3.99 1.39 16.36
CA ALA A 27 5.04 0.44 16.70
C ALA A 27 4.87 -0.11 18.13
N THR A 28 4.83 -1.44 18.25
CA THR A 28 4.51 -2.16 19.50
C THR A 28 5.71 -2.31 20.45
N ASP A 29 6.91 -1.86 20.06
CA ASP A 29 8.18 -2.20 20.72
C ASP A 29 8.55 -1.29 21.92
N THR A 30 7.70 -0.33 22.26
CA THR A 30 7.87 0.50 23.46
C THR A 30 6.56 0.50 24.23
N ARG A 31 6.64 0.30 25.55
CA ARG A 31 5.55 0.26 26.57
C ARG A 31 4.21 0.80 26.05
N PRO A 32 3.06 0.14 26.32
CA PRO A 32 1.75 0.57 25.82
C PRO A 32 1.45 2.02 26.21
N ALA A 33 1.84 2.95 25.34
CA ALA A 33 1.57 4.36 25.50
C ALA A 33 0.12 4.53 25.08
N LYS A 34 -0.77 4.56 26.07
CA LYS A 34 -2.17 4.99 25.91
C LYS A 34 -2.22 6.18 24.94
N GLY A 35 -2.79 5.98 23.75
CA GLY A 35 -3.12 7.08 22.83
C GLY A 35 -2.30 7.23 21.55
N ARG A 36 -1.34 6.36 21.20
CA ARG A 36 -0.76 6.40 19.84
C ARG A 36 -1.79 5.94 18.81
N LYS A 37 -2.14 6.84 17.88
CA LYS A 37 -3.11 6.61 16.80
C LYS A 37 -2.40 6.01 15.58
N SER A 38 -3.07 5.13 14.85
CA SER A 38 -2.63 4.69 13.52
C SER A 38 -2.38 5.91 12.63
N LYS A 39 -1.36 5.85 11.77
CA LYS A 39 -0.96 6.96 10.89
C LYS A 39 -1.25 6.60 9.42
N PRO A 40 -1.83 7.51 8.61
CA PRO A 40 -1.93 7.28 7.18
C PRO A 40 -0.53 7.29 6.55
N ILE A 41 -0.22 6.28 5.76
CA ILE A 41 1.12 6.12 5.17
C ILE A 41 1.13 6.26 3.64
N SER A 42 0.07 5.82 2.96
CA SER A 42 -0.09 5.93 1.51
C SER A 42 -1.56 5.86 1.12
N SER A 43 -1.86 6.22 -0.12
CA SER A 43 -3.22 6.18 -0.64
C SER A 43 -3.24 5.95 -2.14
N VAL A 44 -4.34 5.42 -2.65
CA VAL A 44 -4.58 5.23 -4.08
C VAL A 44 -6.00 5.64 -4.44
N GLN A 45 -6.17 6.25 -5.62
CA GLN A 45 -7.46 6.76 -6.08
C GLN A 45 -7.52 6.83 -7.61
N GLY A 46 -8.74 7.01 -8.13
CA GLY A 46 -8.98 7.20 -9.56
C GLY A 46 -8.41 6.06 -10.40
N TRP A 47 -7.71 6.39 -11.47
CA TRP A 47 -7.17 5.41 -12.40
C TRP A 47 -6.12 4.47 -11.77
N TYR A 48 -5.32 4.95 -10.80
CA TYR A 48 -4.35 4.12 -10.08
C TYR A 48 -5.07 3.04 -9.24
N LEU A 49 -6.24 3.38 -8.68
CA LEU A 49 -7.05 2.42 -7.93
C LEU A 49 -7.57 1.32 -8.86
N GLY A 50 -7.98 1.68 -10.08
CA GLY A 50 -8.38 0.73 -11.12
C GLY A 50 -7.24 -0.23 -11.49
N LEU A 51 -6.00 0.26 -11.65
CA LEU A 51 -4.85 -0.58 -11.97
C LEU A 51 -4.43 -1.49 -10.81
N ALA A 52 -4.53 -1.03 -9.56
CA ALA A 52 -4.18 -1.82 -8.38
C ALA A 52 -5.21 -2.92 -8.03
N THR A 53 -6.21 -3.18 -8.89
CA THR A 53 -7.30 -4.15 -8.64
C THR A 53 -6.78 -5.53 -8.25
N MET A 54 -5.76 -6.06 -8.95
CA MET A 54 -5.25 -7.40 -8.67
C MET A 54 -4.53 -7.46 -7.31
N ASN A 55 -3.68 -6.47 -7.02
CA ASN A 55 -3.00 -6.35 -5.72
C ASN A 55 -4.01 -6.25 -4.57
N LEU A 56 -5.05 -5.41 -4.74
CA LEU A 56 -6.12 -5.23 -3.76
C LEU A 56 -6.93 -6.52 -3.56
N ARG A 57 -7.30 -7.19 -4.64
CA ARG A 57 -8.02 -8.47 -4.57
C ARG A 57 -7.22 -9.49 -3.78
N ARG A 58 -5.94 -9.72 -4.14
CA ARG A 58 -5.08 -10.69 -3.47
C ARG A 58 -4.92 -10.38 -1.98
N ALA A 59 -4.64 -9.12 -1.64
CA ALA A 59 -4.47 -8.68 -0.26
C ALA A 59 -5.77 -8.80 0.56
N LEU A 60 -6.94 -8.55 -0.04
CA LEU A 60 -8.22 -8.70 0.67
C LEU A 60 -8.57 -10.18 0.88
N GLU A 61 -8.45 -10.99 -0.16
CA GLU A 61 -8.79 -12.41 -0.12
C GLU A 61 -7.85 -13.20 0.83
N SER A 62 -6.55 -12.88 0.86
CA SER A 62 -5.59 -13.47 1.82
C SER A 62 -5.91 -13.15 3.29
N ASN A 63 -6.65 -12.06 3.53
CA ASN A 63 -7.10 -11.62 4.86
C ASN A 63 -8.58 -11.94 5.14
N GLY A 64 -9.20 -12.80 4.33
CA GLY A 64 -10.56 -13.30 4.55
C GLY A 64 -11.68 -12.34 4.16
N TYR A 65 -11.36 -11.28 3.40
CA TYR A 65 -12.34 -10.35 2.85
C TYR A 65 -12.65 -10.66 1.39
N LYS A 66 -13.82 -10.23 0.91
CA LYS A 66 -14.15 -10.30 -0.51
C LYS A 66 -13.78 -8.98 -1.17
N TYR A 67 -13.28 -9.02 -2.40
CA TYR A 67 -13.07 -7.79 -3.17
C TYR A 67 -14.35 -6.96 -3.32
N SER A 68 -15.52 -7.62 -3.40
CA SER A 68 -16.84 -6.96 -3.43
C SER A 68 -17.17 -6.15 -2.19
N ASP A 69 -16.41 -6.30 -1.09
CA ASP A 69 -16.58 -5.52 0.13
C ASP A 69 -16.01 -4.10 0.00
N LEU A 70 -15.20 -3.84 -1.04
CA LEU A 70 -14.75 -2.50 -1.40
C LEU A 70 -15.92 -1.69 -1.97
N LYS A 71 -16.58 -0.97 -1.07
CA LYS A 71 -17.72 -0.11 -1.38
C LYS A 71 -17.50 1.25 -0.76
N ARG A 72 -17.90 2.31 -1.47
CA ARG A 72 -17.85 3.70 -0.99
C ARG A 72 -18.49 3.88 0.40
N THR A 73 -19.53 3.11 0.72
CA THR A 73 -20.26 3.20 1.99
C THR A 73 -19.56 2.51 3.15
N ARG A 74 -18.52 1.70 2.91
CA ARG A 74 -17.83 0.96 3.96
C ARG A 74 -17.16 1.92 4.95
N LYS A 75 -17.44 1.71 6.24
CA LYS A 75 -16.84 2.49 7.35
C LYS A 75 -15.81 1.71 8.16
N VAL A 76 -15.98 0.39 8.24
CA VAL A 76 -15.07 -0.50 8.98
C VAL A 76 -13.80 -0.71 8.15
N PRO A 77 -12.59 -0.53 8.71
CA PRO A 77 -11.35 -0.81 7.99
C PRO A 77 -11.23 -2.30 7.61
N PHE A 78 -10.44 -2.59 6.58
CA PHE A 78 -9.91 -3.94 6.39
C PHE A 78 -8.64 -4.10 7.21
N HIS A 79 -8.54 -5.21 7.89
CA HIS A 79 -7.40 -5.57 8.74
C HIS A 79 -6.49 -6.49 7.95
N LEU A 80 -5.32 -5.98 7.55
CA LEU A 80 -4.38 -6.68 6.68
C LEU A 80 -3.19 -7.21 7.47
N SER A 81 -2.66 -8.35 7.05
CA SER A 81 -1.37 -8.85 7.52
C SER A 81 -0.26 -7.82 7.30
N GLU A 82 0.83 -7.93 8.04
CA GLU A 82 2.02 -7.08 7.83
C GLU A 82 2.51 -7.15 6.38
N GLU A 83 2.59 -8.35 5.81
CA GLU A 83 3.09 -8.56 4.45
C GLU A 83 2.17 -7.91 3.40
N ASP A 84 0.86 -8.13 3.48
CA ASP A 84 -0.09 -7.55 2.54
C ASP A 84 -0.15 -6.02 2.67
N GLY A 85 -0.11 -5.52 3.90
CA GLY A 85 -0.03 -4.08 4.17
C GLY A 85 1.22 -3.45 3.55
N ILE A 86 2.39 -4.06 3.75
CA ILE A 86 3.65 -3.60 3.17
C ILE A 86 3.60 -3.60 1.64
N LYS A 87 3.13 -4.69 1.03
CA LYS A 87 3.02 -4.78 -0.44
C LYS A 87 2.07 -3.71 -1.00
N LEU A 88 0.94 -3.45 -0.34
CA LEU A 88 0.04 -2.37 -0.74
C LEU A 88 0.66 -0.98 -0.56
N ASP A 89 1.42 -0.74 0.51
CA ASP A 89 2.12 0.53 0.70
C ASP A 89 3.11 0.80 -0.43
N LEU A 90 3.93 -0.20 -0.76
CA LEU A 90 4.86 -0.15 -1.88
C LEU A 90 4.13 0.10 -3.19
N ALA A 91 3.03 -0.61 -3.45
CA ALA A 91 2.23 -0.44 -4.66
C ALA A 91 1.72 1.00 -4.77
N PHE A 92 1.08 1.53 -3.73
CA PHE A 92 0.46 2.87 -3.76
C PHE A 92 1.49 3.98 -3.96
N ARG A 93 2.64 3.89 -3.29
CA ARG A 93 3.74 4.85 -3.49
C ARG A 93 4.34 4.73 -4.90
N SER A 94 4.53 3.51 -5.38
CA SER A 94 5.24 3.26 -6.63
C SER A 94 4.44 3.70 -7.85
N VAL A 95 3.11 3.64 -7.81
CA VAL A 95 2.28 4.07 -8.93
C VAL A 95 2.10 5.59 -9.02
N SER A 96 2.22 6.31 -7.90
CA SER A 96 1.92 7.74 -7.85
C SER A 96 2.79 8.57 -8.80
N GLY A 97 2.13 9.31 -9.70
CA GLY A 97 2.75 10.25 -10.63
C GLY A 97 3.23 9.65 -11.96
N LEU A 98 3.13 8.34 -12.15
CA LEU A 98 3.45 7.69 -13.43
C LEU A 98 2.26 7.76 -14.37
N ARG A 99 2.48 7.82 -15.69
CA ARG A 99 1.38 7.89 -16.70
C ARG A 99 1.33 6.70 -17.64
N GLN A 100 2.44 5.98 -17.80
CA GLN A 100 2.54 4.86 -18.73
C GLN A 100 1.91 3.61 -18.11
N ARG A 101 0.85 3.11 -18.74
CA ARG A 101 0.07 1.99 -18.22
C ARG A 101 0.86 0.69 -18.10
N SER A 102 1.56 0.27 -19.15
CA SER A 102 2.33 -0.99 -19.15
C SER A 102 3.32 -1.04 -17.99
N ARG A 103 4.08 0.05 -17.82
CA ARG A 103 5.04 0.19 -16.73
C ARG A 103 4.41 0.12 -15.35
N LEU A 104 3.22 0.68 -15.19
CA LEU A 104 2.48 0.58 -13.93
C LEU A 104 2.03 -0.85 -13.65
N GLU A 105 1.56 -1.56 -14.68
CA GLU A 105 1.18 -2.97 -14.58
C GLU A 105 2.41 -3.83 -14.20
N ASP A 106 3.57 -3.60 -14.82
CA ASP A 106 4.82 -4.29 -14.50
C ASP A 106 5.26 -4.06 -13.04
N ILE A 107 5.23 -2.81 -12.58
CA ILE A 107 5.56 -2.45 -11.19
C ILE A 107 4.59 -3.12 -10.21
N LEU A 108 3.29 -3.05 -10.48
CA LEU A 108 2.27 -3.63 -9.61
C LEU A 108 2.38 -5.15 -9.54
N PHE A 109 2.62 -5.80 -10.67
CA PHE A 109 2.86 -7.23 -10.76
C PHE A 109 4.14 -7.63 -10.00
N GLY A 110 5.24 -6.92 -10.22
CA GLY A 110 6.50 -7.17 -9.53
C GLY A 110 6.38 -7.08 -8.01
N ILE A 111 5.73 -6.04 -7.49
CA ILE A 111 5.48 -5.88 -6.03
C ILE A 111 4.61 -7.01 -5.49
N MET A 112 3.63 -7.47 -6.26
CA MET A 112 2.73 -8.54 -5.86
C MET A 112 3.47 -9.89 -5.71
N GLU A 113 4.44 -10.14 -6.58
CA GLU A 113 5.24 -11.38 -6.62
C GLU A 113 6.45 -11.39 -5.68
N MET A 114 6.80 -10.26 -5.06
CA MET A 114 7.90 -10.18 -4.10
C MET A 114 7.76 -11.22 -2.98
N SER A 115 8.91 -11.77 -2.56
CA SER A 115 8.96 -12.51 -1.30
C SER A 115 8.68 -11.57 -0.12
N ARG A 116 8.39 -12.14 1.05
CA ARG A 116 8.18 -11.36 2.27
C ARG A 116 9.43 -10.55 2.62
N GLU A 117 10.61 -11.15 2.52
CA GLU A 117 11.89 -10.52 2.83
C GLU A 117 12.18 -9.34 1.89
N GLU A 118 11.93 -9.51 0.59
CA GLU A 118 12.12 -8.47 -0.40
C GLU A 118 11.18 -7.28 -0.17
N ALA A 119 9.89 -7.57 0.07
CA ALA A 119 8.90 -6.54 0.37
C ALA A 119 9.26 -5.76 1.66
N LEU A 120 9.71 -6.46 2.71
CA LEU A 120 10.19 -5.85 3.95
C LEU A 120 11.41 -4.95 3.72
N TYR A 121 12.39 -5.42 2.93
CA TYR A 121 13.59 -4.65 2.61
C TYR A 121 13.25 -3.33 1.90
N TRP A 122 12.45 -3.41 0.83
CA TRP A 122 12.04 -2.22 0.08
C TRP A 122 11.19 -1.29 0.93
N HIS A 123 10.26 -1.82 1.72
CA HIS A 123 9.45 -1.01 2.63
C HIS A 123 10.31 -0.26 3.64
N ALA A 124 11.29 -0.92 4.26
CA ALA A 124 12.21 -0.25 5.17
C ALA A 124 13.01 0.86 4.48
N LYS A 125 13.45 0.65 3.23
CA LYS A 125 14.16 1.65 2.43
C LYS A 125 13.30 2.86 2.08
N VAL A 126 11.99 2.70 1.85
CA VAL A 126 11.11 3.83 1.47
C VAL A 126 10.43 4.51 2.66
N SER A 127 10.23 3.80 3.78
CA SER A 127 9.46 4.30 4.94
C SER A 127 10.34 4.89 6.05
N ARG A 128 11.55 4.36 6.29
CA ARG A 128 12.45 4.83 7.37
C ARG A 128 13.29 6.04 6.98
N ASN A 129 13.41 6.29 5.69
CA ASN A 129 14.19 7.39 5.15
C ASN A 129 13.31 8.62 4.94
N ASN A 130 13.89 9.81 5.06
CA ASN A 130 13.18 11.07 4.83
C ASN A 130 13.65 11.73 3.52
N GLY A 131 12.74 12.45 2.85
CA GLY A 131 13.04 13.30 1.70
C GLY A 131 13.69 12.55 0.53
N THR A 132 14.86 13.04 0.09
CA THR A 132 15.58 12.56 -1.10
C THR A 132 15.90 11.07 -1.05
N GLN A 133 16.25 10.52 0.11
CA GLN A 133 16.63 9.10 0.22
C GLN A 133 15.44 8.15 -0.02
N ALA A 134 14.26 8.50 0.51
CA ALA A 134 13.03 7.73 0.24
C ALA A 134 12.62 7.82 -1.23
N ASN A 135 12.76 9.00 -1.84
CA ASN A 135 12.48 9.19 -3.25
C ASN A 135 13.44 8.37 -4.14
N ASN A 136 14.73 8.37 -3.83
CA ASN A 136 15.72 7.57 -4.56
C ASN A 136 15.43 6.07 -4.44
N ALA A 137 15.03 5.59 -3.25
CA ALA A 137 14.62 4.21 -3.07
C ALA A 137 13.37 3.87 -3.91
N LEU A 138 12.37 4.75 -3.96
CA LEU A 138 11.19 4.55 -4.82
C LEU A 138 11.55 4.56 -6.31
N ILE A 139 12.46 5.42 -6.75
CA ILE A 139 12.93 5.45 -8.14
C ILE A 139 13.66 4.14 -8.46
N ALA A 140 14.57 3.69 -7.60
CA ALA A 140 15.29 2.43 -7.78
C ALA A 140 14.33 1.24 -7.88
N LEU A 141 13.30 1.20 -7.02
CA LEU A 141 12.26 0.17 -7.08
C LEU A 141 11.49 0.19 -8.41
N ARG A 142 11.09 1.39 -8.87
CA ARG A 142 10.40 1.55 -10.16
C ARG A 142 11.27 1.11 -11.34
N VAL A 143 12.56 1.39 -11.29
CA VAL A 143 13.51 0.96 -12.33
C VAL A 143 13.71 -0.56 -12.31
N LEU A 144 13.85 -1.15 -11.12
CA LEU A 144 14.00 -2.59 -10.97
C LEU A 144 12.80 -3.36 -11.56
N LEU A 145 11.58 -2.89 -11.30
CA LEU A 145 10.37 -3.63 -11.66
C LEU A 145 9.76 -3.25 -13.00
N GLY A 146 9.84 -1.96 -13.38
CA GLY A 146 9.21 -1.43 -14.58
C GLY A 146 10.18 -0.86 -15.60
N GLY A 147 11.48 -1.08 -15.42
CA GLY A 147 12.54 -0.55 -16.28
C GLY A 147 12.76 0.96 -16.16
N GLU A 148 13.76 1.44 -16.90
CA GLU A 148 14.11 2.87 -16.96
C GLU A 148 12.98 3.71 -17.57
N ASN A 149 12.93 4.99 -17.18
CA ASN A 149 12.10 5.99 -17.87
C ASN A 149 12.62 6.12 -19.32
N ARG A 150 11.98 5.46 -20.28
CA ARG A 150 12.12 5.83 -21.70
C ARG A 150 11.09 6.89 -22.06
#